data_AF-A0A6G0HDN2-F1
#
_entry.id   AF-A0A6G0HDN2-F1
#
_cell.length_a   1.000
_cell.length_b   1.000
_cell.length_c   1.000
_cell.angle_alpha   90.00
_cell.angle_beta   90.00
_cell.angle_gamma   90.00
#
_symmetry.space_group_name_H-M   'P 1'
#
loop_
_entity.id
_entity.type
_entity.pdbx_description
1 polymer ?
#
loop_
_entity_poly.entity_id
_entity_poly.type
_entity_poly.pdbx_seq_one_letter_code
_entity_poly.pdbx_strand_id
1 'polypeptide(L)'
;MKLKDPVITFRSSRDTGLYAKSTADHRWYKVRGITKTLHSLSHFRKGRSARHNMISMDLFVRVVKDLNVNPESSLEWVPEYIQNLNAPGPSKGVALQGALLKLFRSKALSPEACRRLWVRSRLSTAIGITVDAQCKDVFNGNKTVNEVGLVSRLILTQLEALRLTPICAGLKVASVPTPDRFGKPGAYTYHNKCTRGCTSIRWSWGFFTEVDLVAHDTVKDNIALLELKTRSSDILDRHTLWRYNTQLWLTWLMFSLTYPSLAERSAAYLVIIRPGTNQITIRNCMRPTITSAIRNKFPWLNCFCPQVLNCLAPMCINMRVETRSTSAAASSSSSSSFASWLDPDDLCSRNILFNLEKANRRKRKKL
;
A
#
# COMPACT_ATOMS: atom_id res chain seq x y z
N MET A 1 -2.39 11.29 -20.21
CA MET A 1 -3.57 10.39 -20.09
C MET A 1 -4.60 11.01 -19.14
N LYS A 2 -5.92 10.81 -19.31
CA LYS A 2 -6.96 11.27 -18.35
C LYS A 2 -7.73 10.07 -17.80
N LEU A 3 -8.20 10.15 -16.55
CA LEU A 3 -9.14 9.15 -16.02
C LEU A 3 -10.49 9.30 -16.76
N LYS A 4 -11.05 8.17 -17.22
CA LYS A 4 -12.41 8.09 -17.75
C LYS A 4 -13.43 8.15 -16.62
N ASP A 5 -14.72 8.26 -16.96
CA ASP A 5 -15.79 8.32 -15.97
C ASP A 5 -15.80 7.09 -15.05
N PRO A 6 -15.83 7.29 -13.72
CA PRO A 6 -15.91 6.18 -12.78
C PRO A 6 -17.27 5.50 -12.88
N VAL A 7 -17.30 4.18 -12.75
CA VAL A 7 -18.56 3.43 -12.64
C VAL A 7 -19.11 3.44 -11.21
N ILE A 8 -18.38 4.03 -10.25
CA ILE A 8 -18.81 4.24 -8.87
C ILE A 8 -18.70 5.71 -8.50
N THR A 9 -19.78 6.28 -7.98
CA THR A 9 -19.83 7.65 -7.46
C THR A 9 -19.84 7.65 -5.93
N PHE A 10 -19.35 8.74 -5.34
CA PHE A 10 -19.28 8.92 -3.89
C PHE A 10 -20.14 10.10 -3.44
N ARG A 11 -20.73 9.98 -2.25
CA ARG A 11 -21.38 11.07 -1.55
C ARG A 11 -21.00 11.01 -0.07
N SER A 12 -20.60 12.15 0.48
CA SER A 12 -20.42 12.32 1.92
C SER A 12 -21.63 13.01 2.54
N SER A 13 -22.05 12.54 3.70
CA SER A 13 -22.99 13.23 4.59
C SER A 13 -22.31 13.40 5.95
N ARG A 14 -22.39 14.61 6.52
CA ARG A 14 -21.81 14.92 7.83
C ARG A 14 -22.40 14.03 8.94
N ASP A 15 -23.69 13.70 8.84
CA ASP A 15 -24.42 12.97 9.90
C ASP A 15 -24.41 11.45 9.70
N THR A 16 -24.35 10.98 8.45
CA THR A 16 -24.59 9.54 8.15
C THR A 16 -23.36 8.79 7.62
N GLY A 17 -22.29 9.50 7.27
CA GLY A 17 -21.01 8.93 6.83
C GLY A 17 -20.76 9.00 5.32
N LEU A 18 -19.84 8.16 4.82
CA LEU A 18 -19.51 8.07 3.39
C LEU A 18 -20.32 6.95 2.73
N TYR A 19 -20.84 7.25 1.54
CA TYR A 19 -21.60 6.33 0.71
C TYR A 19 -21.00 6.23 -0.68
N ALA A 20 -21.12 5.06 -1.29
CA ALA A 20 -20.72 4.80 -2.67
C ALA A 20 -21.90 4.18 -3.43
N LYS A 21 -22.03 4.52 -4.71
CA LYS A 21 -23.11 4.04 -5.58
C LYS A 21 -22.54 3.63 -6.93
N SER A 22 -22.87 2.41 -7.36
CA SER A 22 -22.61 1.96 -8.72
C SER A 22 -23.56 2.68 -9.69
N THR A 23 -23.02 3.12 -10.82
CA THR A 23 -23.77 3.73 -11.92
C THR A 23 -24.79 2.78 -12.54
N ALA A 24 -24.62 1.47 -12.38
CA ALA A 24 -25.49 0.47 -13.00
C ALA A 24 -26.57 -0.11 -12.06
N ASP A 25 -26.32 -0.17 -10.75
CA ASP A 25 -27.32 -0.63 -9.76
C ASP A 25 -28.08 0.54 -9.13
N HIS A 26 -27.55 1.75 -9.23
CA HIS A 26 -28.11 2.99 -8.69
C HIS A 26 -28.44 2.99 -7.18
N ARG A 27 -28.01 1.98 -6.41
CA ARG A 27 -28.16 1.92 -4.95
C ARG A 27 -26.99 2.57 -4.22
N TRP A 28 -27.28 3.18 -3.08
CA TRP A 28 -26.27 3.72 -2.17
C TRP A 28 -25.87 2.69 -1.12
N TYR A 29 -24.58 2.44 -1.01
CA TYR A 29 -23.96 1.56 -0.03
C TYR A 29 -23.21 2.38 0.98
N LYS A 30 -23.43 2.12 2.27
CA LYS A 30 -22.60 2.69 3.33
C LYS A 30 -21.21 2.05 3.25
N VAL A 31 -20.16 2.87 3.18
CA VAL A 31 -18.79 2.37 3.04
C VAL A 31 -17.92 2.71 4.25
N ARG A 32 -16.97 1.83 4.55
CA ARG A 32 -15.96 2.05 5.60
C ARG A 32 -14.54 1.93 5.07
N GLY A 33 -13.61 2.68 5.65
CA GLY A 33 -12.21 2.68 5.23
C GLY A 33 -11.50 1.35 5.49
N ILE A 34 -10.74 0.83 4.52
CA ILE A 34 -10.03 -0.46 4.66
C ILE A 34 -8.92 -0.44 5.73
N THR A 35 -8.31 0.72 5.99
CA THR A 35 -7.09 0.83 6.82
C THR A 35 -7.29 0.34 8.25
N LYS A 36 -8.42 0.71 8.90
CA LYS A 36 -8.75 0.23 10.25
C LYS A 36 -8.96 -1.29 10.26
N THR A 37 -9.65 -1.82 9.24
CA THR A 37 -9.88 -3.26 9.08
C THR A 37 -8.58 -4.03 8.87
N LEU A 38 -7.68 -3.53 8.02
CA LEU A 38 -6.34 -4.11 7.81
C LEU A 38 -5.49 -4.08 9.08
N HIS A 39 -5.55 -2.99 9.85
CA HIS A 39 -4.81 -2.89 11.10
C HIS A 39 -5.22 -4.00 12.08
N SER A 40 -6.52 -4.29 12.19
CA SER A 40 -7.04 -5.39 13.02
C SER A 40 -6.50 -6.76 12.64
N LEU A 41 -6.33 -7.05 11.34
CA LEU A 41 -5.74 -8.31 10.85
C LEU A 41 -4.25 -8.41 11.19
N SER A 42 -3.57 -7.28 11.17
CA SER A 42 -2.14 -7.22 11.42
C SER A 42 -1.81 -7.53 12.89
N HIS A 43 -2.64 -7.11 13.85
CA HIS A 43 -2.39 -7.39 15.28
C HIS A 43 -2.32 -8.88 15.66
N PHE A 44 -2.90 -9.79 14.86
CA PHE A 44 -2.82 -11.23 15.08
C PHE A 44 -1.46 -11.85 14.72
N ARG A 45 -0.58 -11.10 14.06
CA ARG A 45 0.75 -11.54 13.62
C ARG A 45 1.82 -10.78 14.40
N LYS A 46 1.84 -10.90 15.73
CA LYS A 46 2.85 -10.24 16.58
C LYS A 46 4.22 -10.88 16.38
N GLY A 47 5.09 -10.19 15.63
CA GLY A 47 6.53 -10.20 15.90
C GLY A 47 6.87 -9.05 16.86
N ARG A 48 7.86 -9.25 17.75
CA ARG A 48 8.38 -8.18 18.61
C ARG A 48 8.85 -7.03 17.71
N SER A 49 8.14 -5.91 17.79
CA SER A 49 8.43 -4.70 17.04
C SER A 49 9.67 -4.01 17.65
N ALA A 50 10.86 -4.45 17.25
CA ALA A 50 12.09 -3.67 17.46
C ALA A 50 12.05 -2.45 16.52
N ARG A 51 11.29 -1.42 16.92
CA ARG A 51 11.24 -0.14 16.21
C ARG A 51 12.51 0.63 16.53
N HIS A 52 13.58 0.33 15.81
CA HIS A 52 14.66 1.29 15.65
C HIS A 52 14.12 2.46 14.83
N ASN A 53 13.72 3.52 15.51
CA ASN A 53 13.41 4.77 14.84
C ASN A 53 14.75 5.46 14.53
N MET A 54 15.32 5.16 13.35
CA MET A 54 16.64 5.69 12.99
C MET A 54 16.69 7.22 12.96
N ILE A 55 15.55 7.89 12.74
CA ILE A 55 15.48 9.35 12.77
C ILE A 55 15.64 9.87 14.20
N SER A 56 14.99 9.25 15.18
CA SER A 56 15.22 9.64 16.59
C SER A 56 16.64 9.31 17.06
N MET A 57 17.25 8.26 16.50
CA MET A 57 18.66 7.93 16.79
C MET A 57 19.62 8.94 16.16
N ASP A 58 19.40 9.34 14.91
CA ASP A 58 20.16 10.41 14.24
C ASP A 58 20.06 11.72 15.03
N LEU A 59 18.84 12.10 15.43
CA LEU A 59 18.62 13.26 16.31
C LEU A 59 19.42 13.14 17.61
N PHE A 60 19.35 11.98 18.29
CA PHE A 60 20.11 11.75 19.52
C PHE A 60 21.62 11.92 19.30
N VAL A 61 22.19 11.30 18.27
CA VAL A 61 23.62 11.38 17.95
C VAL A 61 24.04 12.83 17.67
N ARG A 62 23.24 13.59 16.90
CA ARG A 62 23.51 15.00 16.62
C ARG A 62 23.48 15.86 17.88
N VAL A 63 22.48 15.66 18.74
CA VAL A 63 22.34 16.37 20.02
C VAL A 63 23.52 16.08 20.95
N VAL A 64 23.91 14.81 21.10
CA VAL A 64 25.06 14.44 21.94
C VAL A 64 26.36 15.02 21.37
N LYS A 65 26.56 14.95 20.05
CA LYS A 65 27.74 15.53 19.41
C LYS A 65 27.84 17.04 19.68
N ASP A 66 26.73 17.76 19.50
CA ASP A 66 26.69 19.21 19.70
C ASP A 66 26.96 19.59 21.16
N LEU A 67 26.28 18.94 22.12
CA LEU A 67 26.44 19.21 23.54
C LEU A 67 27.80 18.77 24.11
N ASN A 68 28.46 17.79 23.49
CA ASN A 68 29.82 17.42 23.85
C ASN A 68 30.85 18.45 23.38
N VAL A 69 30.62 19.11 22.24
CA VAL A 69 31.50 20.16 21.72
C VAL A 69 31.22 21.49 22.41
N ASN A 70 29.95 21.81 22.62
CA ASN A 70 29.49 23.01 23.28
C ASN A 70 28.41 22.67 24.33
N PRO A 71 28.80 22.46 25.61
CA PRO A 71 27.87 22.14 26.68
C PRO A 71 26.78 23.20 26.92
N GLU A 72 27.04 24.45 26.55
CA GLU A 72 26.11 25.58 26.66
C GLU A 72 25.23 25.75 25.41
N SER A 73 25.31 24.84 24.42
CA SER A 73 24.47 24.89 23.22
C SER A 73 22.99 24.97 23.57
N SER A 74 22.30 25.92 22.95
CA SER A 74 20.85 26.08 23.04
C SER A 74 20.09 25.11 22.12
N LEU A 75 20.78 24.30 21.31
CA LEU A 75 20.18 23.40 20.31
C LEU A 75 19.22 24.11 19.31
N GLU A 76 19.49 25.37 18.97
CA GLU A 76 18.66 26.20 18.06
C GLU A 76 18.46 25.62 16.67
N TRP A 77 19.31 24.68 16.23
CA TRP A 77 19.16 23.96 14.98
C TRP A 77 18.03 22.92 15.00
N VAL A 78 17.54 22.49 16.16
CA VAL A 78 16.54 21.42 16.27
C VAL A 78 15.20 21.79 15.60
N PRO A 79 14.63 22.99 15.81
CA PRO A 79 13.44 23.43 15.09
C PRO A 79 13.59 23.36 13.57
N GLU A 80 14.71 23.86 13.04
CA GLU A 80 14.99 23.84 11.61
C GLU A 80 15.13 22.40 11.09
N TYR A 81 15.86 21.54 11.81
CA TYR A 81 15.96 20.11 11.47
C TYR A 81 14.58 19.45 11.37
N ILE A 82 13.69 19.71 12.34
CA ILE A 82 12.33 19.16 12.35
C ILE A 82 11.48 19.71 11.20
N GLN A 83 11.64 20.98 10.85
CA GLN A 83 10.98 21.60 9.69
C GLN A 83 11.49 21.02 8.37
N ASN A 84 12.78 20.74 8.25
CA ASN A 84 13.39 20.08 7.08
C ASN A 84 12.89 18.64 6.88
N LEU A 85 12.31 18.02 7.92
CA LEU A 85 11.59 16.75 7.82
C LEU A 85 10.12 16.91 7.39
N ASN A 86 9.67 18.11 7.01
CA ASN A 86 8.28 18.48 6.73
C ASN A 86 7.32 18.30 7.93
N ALA A 87 7.82 18.36 9.17
CA ALA A 87 6.92 18.42 10.32
C ALA A 87 6.14 19.76 10.33
N PRO A 88 4.87 19.77 10.79
CA PRO A 88 4.06 20.98 10.76
C PRO A 88 4.51 21.98 11.82
N GLY A 89 4.90 23.17 11.36
CA GLY A 89 5.18 24.37 12.16
C GLY A 89 6.43 24.31 13.05
N PRO A 90 7.03 25.47 13.39
CA PRO A 90 8.22 25.54 14.23
C PRO A 90 7.95 25.06 15.67
N SER A 91 6.71 25.15 16.15
CA SER A 91 6.32 24.87 17.54
C SER A 91 6.64 23.45 18.01
N LYS A 92 6.52 22.44 17.14
CA LYS A 92 6.89 21.05 17.48
C LYS A 92 8.40 20.88 17.66
N GLY A 93 9.17 21.57 16.83
CA GLY A 93 10.62 21.60 16.90
C GLY A 93 11.10 22.28 18.17
N VAL A 94 10.53 23.45 18.50
CA VAL A 94 10.84 24.21 19.72
C VAL A 94 10.48 23.41 20.98
N ALA A 95 9.33 22.75 21.01
CA ALA A 95 8.95 21.89 22.13
C ALA A 95 9.90 20.70 22.30
N LEU A 96 10.37 20.10 21.20
CA LEU A 96 11.33 19.00 21.23
C LEU A 96 12.71 19.47 21.71
N GLN A 97 13.17 20.62 21.22
CA GLN A 97 14.41 21.29 21.64
C GLN A 97 14.43 21.48 23.17
N GLY A 98 13.40 22.13 23.73
CA GLY A 98 13.29 22.36 25.17
C GLY A 98 13.27 21.06 25.98
N ALA A 99 12.59 20.02 25.48
CA ALA A 99 12.55 18.72 26.14
C ALA A 99 13.92 18.00 26.12
N LEU A 100 14.68 18.11 25.03
CA LEU A 100 16.03 17.54 24.92
C LEU A 100 17.01 18.24 25.86
N LEU A 101 16.99 19.58 25.91
CA LEU A 101 17.80 20.35 26.86
C LEU A 101 17.48 19.99 28.31
N LYS A 102 16.19 19.83 28.65
CA LYS A 102 15.78 19.41 30.00
C LYS A 102 16.35 18.04 30.37
N LEU A 103 16.31 17.07 29.44
CA LEU A 103 16.89 15.74 29.67
C LEU A 103 18.41 15.78 29.82
N PHE A 104 19.09 16.63 29.06
CA PHE A 104 20.54 16.80 29.17
C PHE A 104 20.93 17.38 30.53
N ARG A 105 20.31 18.50 30.92
CA ARG A 105 20.54 19.16 32.22
C ARG A 105 20.25 18.24 33.41
N SER A 106 19.26 17.34 33.29
CA SER A 106 18.95 16.36 34.32
C SER A 106 19.77 15.06 34.22
N LYS A 107 20.81 15.00 33.39
CA LYS A 107 21.65 13.81 33.13
C LYS A 107 20.86 12.55 32.74
N ALA A 108 19.69 12.74 32.12
CA ALA A 108 18.78 11.67 31.72
C ALA A 108 18.71 11.47 30.19
N LEU A 109 19.49 12.24 29.42
CA LEU A 109 19.56 12.12 27.98
C LEU A 109 20.15 10.76 27.60
N SER A 110 19.37 9.97 26.87
CA SER A 110 19.74 8.65 26.38
C SER A 110 19.01 8.35 25.06
N PRO A 111 19.47 7.37 24.27
CA PRO A 111 18.79 6.93 23.06
C PRO A 111 17.30 6.65 23.28
N GLU A 112 17.01 5.96 24.38
CA GLU A 112 15.66 5.55 24.75
C GLU A 112 14.80 6.75 25.20
N ALA A 113 15.36 7.70 25.94
CA ALA A 113 14.65 8.92 26.32
C ALA A 113 14.31 9.79 25.09
N CYS A 114 15.26 9.97 24.17
CA CYS A 114 15.05 10.68 22.91
C CYS A 114 13.96 9.99 22.05
N ARG A 115 14.02 8.66 21.93
CA ARG A 115 12.99 7.87 21.24
C ARG A 115 11.61 8.06 21.86
N ARG A 116 11.49 8.05 23.19
CA ARG A 116 10.23 8.29 23.89
C ARG A 116 9.68 9.69 23.61
N LEU A 117 10.53 10.73 23.63
CA LEU A 117 10.13 12.08 23.26
C LEU A 117 9.60 12.12 21.83
N TRP A 118 10.35 11.56 20.87
CA TRP A 118 9.93 11.50 19.47
C TRP A 118 8.54 10.87 19.29
N VAL A 119 8.29 9.74 19.96
CA VAL A 119 7.00 9.03 19.90
C VAL A 119 5.89 9.86 20.55
N ARG A 120 6.13 10.45 21.72
CA ARG A 120 5.15 11.29 22.43
C ARG A 120 4.76 12.53 21.62
N SER A 121 5.72 13.13 20.91
CA SER A 121 5.48 14.29 20.03
C SER A 121 4.73 13.94 18.73
N ARG A 122 4.47 12.65 18.47
CA ARG A 122 3.79 12.13 17.26
C ARG A 122 4.42 12.65 15.96
N LEU A 123 5.73 12.86 15.95
CA LEU A 123 6.44 13.50 14.83
C LEU A 123 6.34 12.71 13.54
N SER A 124 6.57 11.39 13.58
CA SER A 124 6.46 10.54 12.38
C SER A 124 5.08 10.60 11.72
N THR A 125 4.01 10.63 12.52
CA THR A 125 2.64 10.75 12.00
C THR A 125 2.41 12.12 11.39
N ALA A 126 2.88 13.18 12.06
CA ALA A 126 2.71 14.54 11.58
C ALA A 126 3.47 14.78 10.27
N ILE A 127 4.72 14.33 10.18
CA ILE A 127 5.52 14.35 8.95
C ILE A 127 4.79 13.60 7.83
N GLY A 128 4.30 12.38 8.10
CA GLY A 128 3.59 11.60 7.08
C GLY A 128 2.34 12.28 6.55
N ILE A 129 1.55 12.90 7.43
CA ILE A 129 0.35 13.67 7.03
C ILE A 129 0.75 14.88 6.17
N THR A 130 1.76 15.65 6.57
CA THR A 130 2.20 16.82 5.79
C THR A 130 2.73 16.43 4.42
N VAL A 131 3.55 15.38 4.35
CA VAL A 131 4.11 14.89 3.08
C VAL A 131 3.00 14.41 2.15
N ASP A 132 2.07 13.62 2.66
CA ASP A 132 0.89 13.16 1.90
C ASP A 132 0.09 14.34 1.34
N ALA A 133 -0.28 15.29 2.20
CA ALA A 133 -1.05 16.48 1.80
C ALA A 133 -0.32 17.33 0.76
N GLN A 134 0.96 17.59 0.95
CA GLN A 134 1.76 18.40 0.01
C GLN A 134 1.95 17.72 -1.35
N CYS A 135 2.18 16.40 -1.37
CA CYS A 135 2.24 15.67 -2.65
C CYS A 135 0.88 15.72 -3.36
N LYS A 136 -0.22 15.63 -2.62
CA LYS A 136 -1.57 15.75 -3.16
C LYS A 136 -1.86 17.14 -3.72
N ASP A 137 -1.43 18.20 -3.02
CA ASP A 137 -1.56 19.58 -3.51
C ASP A 137 -0.85 19.76 -4.86
N VAL A 138 0.36 19.21 -5.02
CA VAL A 138 1.09 19.30 -6.29
C VAL A 138 0.44 18.46 -7.39
N PHE A 139 0.01 17.23 -7.09
CA PHE A 139 -0.66 16.36 -8.06
C PHE A 139 -2.00 16.90 -8.55
N ASN A 140 -2.68 17.70 -7.73
CA ASN A 140 -3.93 18.36 -8.10
C ASN A 140 -3.73 19.76 -8.69
N GLY A 141 -2.48 20.22 -8.87
CA GLY A 141 -2.16 21.53 -9.45
C GLY A 141 -2.41 22.73 -8.52
N ASN A 142 -2.61 22.50 -7.23
CA ASN A 142 -2.83 23.57 -6.23
C ASN A 142 -1.51 24.25 -5.80
N LYS A 143 -0.38 23.55 -5.96
CA LYS A 143 0.97 24.02 -5.64
C LYS A 143 1.97 23.51 -6.65
N THR A 144 3.08 24.21 -6.78
CA THR A 144 4.28 23.75 -7.49
C THR A 144 5.22 22.98 -6.56
N VAL A 145 6.15 22.23 -7.15
CA VAL A 145 7.18 21.46 -6.44
C VAL A 145 8.07 22.34 -5.55
N ASN A 146 8.22 23.63 -5.87
CA ASN A 146 9.04 24.57 -5.11
C ASN A 146 8.32 25.12 -3.86
N GLU A 147 7.00 25.05 -3.81
CA GLU A 147 6.18 25.56 -2.71
C GLU A 147 5.95 24.54 -1.58
N VAL A 148 6.51 23.33 -1.72
CA VAL A 148 6.41 22.27 -0.71
C VAL A 148 7.73 22.06 0.03
N GLY A 149 7.65 21.44 1.21
CA GLY A 149 8.82 21.18 2.04
C GLY A 149 9.76 20.15 1.42
N LEU A 150 11.01 20.13 1.90
CA LEU A 150 12.12 19.37 1.34
C LEU A 150 11.81 17.89 1.07
N VAL A 151 11.16 17.19 2.01
CA VAL A 151 10.85 15.76 1.85
C VAL A 151 9.86 15.51 0.70
N SER A 152 8.79 16.30 0.62
CA SER A 152 7.83 16.26 -0.49
C SER A 152 8.48 16.62 -1.82
N ARG A 153 9.35 17.64 -1.85
CA ARG A 153 10.10 18.04 -3.04
C ARG A 153 10.94 16.89 -3.58
N LEU A 154 11.71 16.22 -2.71
CA LEU A 154 12.51 15.05 -3.06
C LEU A 154 11.65 13.95 -3.71
N ILE A 155 10.46 13.67 -3.15
CA ILE A 155 9.53 12.68 -3.72
C ILE A 155 9.11 13.07 -5.12
N LEU A 156 8.63 14.29 -5.28
CA LEU A 156 8.09 14.79 -6.54
C LEU A 156 9.17 14.78 -7.64
N THR A 157 10.39 15.21 -7.33
CA THR A 157 11.53 15.16 -8.26
C THR A 157 11.90 13.72 -8.64
N GLN A 158 11.87 12.77 -7.70
CA GLN A 158 12.13 11.36 -8.03
C GLN A 158 11.03 10.73 -8.89
N LEU A 159 9.75 11.06 -8.63
CA LEU A 159 8.63 10.61 -9.46
C LEU A 159 8.73 11.19 -10.88
N GLU A 160 9.11 12.46 -11.00
CA GLU A 160 9.36 13.12 -12.29
C GLU A 160 10.53 12.47 -13.04
N ALA A 161 11.64 12.15 -12.36
CA ALA A 161 12.78 11.45 -12.96
C ALA A 161 12.41 10.06 -13.50
N LEU A 162 11.41 9.40 -12.89
CA LEU A 162 10.83 8.14 -13.37
C LEU A 162 9.78 8.34 -14.48
N ARG A 163 9.62 9.58 -14.95
CA ARG A 163 8.64 10.00 -15.96
C ARG A 163 7.19 9.66 -15.59
N LEU A 164 6.88 9.72 -14.29
CA LEU A 164 5.54 9.61 -13.75
C LEU A 164 4.88 10.99 -13.74
N THR A 165 4.05 11.25 -14.73
CA THR A 165 3.37 12.54 -14.88
C THR A 165 2.09 12.59 -14.05
N PRO A 166 1.85 13.63 -13.22
CA PRO A 166 0.65 13.68 -12.38
C PRO A 166 -0.67 13.62 -13.17
N ILE A 167 -1.64 12.85 -12.67
CA ILE A 167 -3.03 12.86 -13.16
C ILE A 167 -3.94 13.49 -12.10
N CYS A 168 -3.95 12.93 -10.90
CA CYS A 168 -4.72 13.43 -9.76
C CYS A 168 -4.23 12.82 -8.45
N ALA A 169 -4.72 13.34 -7.33
CA ALA A 169 -4.39 12.86 -5.99
C ALA A 169 -5.65 12.67 -5.15
N GLY A 170 -5.56 11.79 -4.14
CA GLY A 170 -6.68 11.55 -3.21
C GLY A 170 -7.88 10.88 -3.88
N LEU A 171 -7.64 9.96 -4.83
CA LEU A 171 -8.68 9.34 -5.63
C LEU A 171 -9.43 8.28 -4.80
N LYS A 172 -10.72 8.51 -4.53
CA LYS A 172 -11.56 7.55 -3.81
C LYS A 172 -11.97 6.38 -4.72
N VAL A 173 -11.82 5.17 -4.21
CA VAL A 173 -12.20 3.91 -4.88
C VAL A 173 -12.94 2.99 -3.90
N ALA A 174 -13.86 2.16 -4.41
CA ALA A 174 -14.75 1.37 -3.56
C ALA A 174 -14.94 -0.06 -4.04
N SER A 175 -15.40 -0.91 -3.12
CA SER A 175 -15.67 -2.33 -3.33
C SER A 175 -17.16 -2.64 -3.50
N VAL A 176 -17.97 -1.66 -3.90
CA VAL A 176 -19.41 -1.85 -4.06
C VAL A 176 -19.69 -2.67 -5.33
N PRO A 177 -20.79 -3.45 -5.37
CA PRO A 177 -21.13 -4.22 -6.55
C PRO A 177 -21.24 -3.34 -7.80
N THR A 178 -20.51 -3.68 -8.85
CA THR A 178 -20.76 -3.15 -10.19
C THR A 178 -21.13 -4.35 -11.09
N PRO A 179 -22.34 -4.38 -11.65
CA PRO A 179 -22.76 -5.45 -12.55
C PRO A 179 -21.87 -5.50 -13.79
N ASP A 180 -21.53 -6.71 -14.23
CA ASP A 180 -21.14 -6.91 -15.62
C ASP A 180 -22.36 -6.62 -16.49
N ARG A 181 -22.20 -5.96 -17.66
CA ARG A 181 -23.31 -5.61 -18.58
C ARG A 181 -24.14 -6.83 -19.07
N PHE A 182 -23.78 -8.05 -18.68
CA PHE A 182 -24.41 -9.30 -19.07
C PHE A 182 -24.91 -10.06 -17.83
N GLY A 183 -26.08 -9.69 -17.31
CA GLY A 183 -26.70 -10.45 -16.22
C GLY A 183 -28.14 -10.03 -15.96
N LYS A 184 -29.06 -10.97 -16.15
CA LYS A 184 -30.49 -10.87 -15.81
C LYS A 184 -30.71 -10.43 -14.34
N PRO A 185 -31.92 -9.96 -13.99
CA PRO A 185 -32.25 -9.58 -12.61
C PRO A 185 -31.92 -10.71 -11.63
N GLY A 186 -30.97 -10.48 -10.71
CA GLY A 186 -30.55 -11.43 -9.67
C GLY A 186 -29.10 -11.93 -9.75
N ALA A 187 -28.33 -11.60 -10.79
CA ALA A 187 -26.95 -12.06 -10.95
C ALA A 187 -25.94 -10.91 -10.78
N TYR A 188 -25.48 -10.65 -9.55
CA TYR A 188 -24.39 -9.71 -9.27
C TYR A 188 -23.19 -10.44 -8.66
N THR A 189 -22.31 -10.97 -9.50
CA THR A 189 -20.96 -11.37 -9.08
C THR A 189 -20.03 -11.09 -10.25
N TYR A 190 -18.95 -10.37 -9.94
CA TYR A 190 -17.84 -10.09 -10.85
C TYR A 190 -17.35 -11.42 -11.48
N HIS A 191 -17.72 -11.62 -12.75
CA HIS A 191 -17.28 -12.64 -13.71
C HIS A 191 -17.97 -14.02 -13.82
N ASN A 192 -18.42 -14.23 -15.06
CA ASN A 192 -18.26 -15.39 -15.95
C ASN A 192 -18.35 -16.78 -15.34
N LYS A 193 -19.58 -17.23 -15.07
CA LYS A 193 -19.96 -18.65 -15.04
C LYS A 193 -19.12 -19.54 -14.10
N CYS A 194 -18.48 -18.97 -13.08
CA CYS A 194 -17.70 -19.78 -12.17
C CYS A 194 -18.66 -20.63 -11.32
N THR A 195 -18.79 -21.90 -11.68
CA THR A 195 -19.72 -22.87 -11.06
C THR A 195 -19.40 -23.20 -9.61
N ARG A 196 -18.28 -22.70 -9.07
CA ARG A 196 -17.80 -23.01 -7.72
C ARG A 196 -17.46 -21.73 -6.95
N GLY A 197 -18.45 -21.21 -6.22
CA GLY A 197 -18.18 -20.50 -4.96
C GLY A 197 -18.15 -18.98 -4.98
N CYS A 198 -18.64 -18.32 -6.03
CA CYS A 198 -18.94 -16.88 -5.92
C CYS A 198 -20.19 -16.71 -5.04
N THR A 199 -20.04 -16.07 -3.88
CA THR A 199 -21.16 -15.84 -2.95
C THR A 199 -21.69 -14.43 -3.11
N SER A 200 -23.03 -14.28 -3.11
CA SER A 200 -23.68 -12.97 -3.09
C SER A 200 -23.22 -12.15 -1.89
N ILE A 201 -22.87 -10.89 -2.10
CA ILE A 201 -22.67 -9.94 -1.00
C ILE A 201 -24.02 -9.75 -0.29
N ARG A 202 -24.01 -9.85 1.05
CA ARG A 202 -25.16 -9.39 1.84
C ARG A 202 -25.24 -7.86 1.75
N TRP A 203 -26.39 -7.40 1.31
CA TRP A 203 -26.74 -6.02 1.03
C TRP A 203 -26.71 -5.17 2.31
N SER A 204 -25.66 -4.37 2.53
CA SER A 204 -25.73 -3.18 3.41
C SER A 204 -24.41 -2.43 3.57
N TRP A 205 -23.25 -3.06 3.35
CA TRP A 205 -21.95 -2.43 3.63
C TRP A 205 -20.88 -2.74 2.57
N GLY A 206 -20.21 -1.68 2.08
CA GLY A 206 -19.03 -1.77 1.24
C GLY A 206 -17.77 -1.26 1.94
N PHE A 207 -16.65 -1.27 1.22
CA PHE A 207 -15.42 -0.62 1.65
C PHE A 207 -15.04 0.49 0.68
N PHE A 208 -14.31 1.47 1.20
CA PHE A 208 -13.62 2.45 0.38
C PHE A 208 -12.17 2.60 0.82
N THR A 209 -11.36 3.11 -0.08
CA THR A 209 -10.03 3.62 0.22
C THR A 209 -9.74 4.80 -0.71
N GLU A 210 -8.65 5.48 -0.42
CA GLU A 210 -8.10 6.53 -1.24
C GLU A 210 -6.80 6.03 -1.87
N VAL A 211 -6.59 6.30 -3.16
CA VAL A 211 -5.27 6.20 -3.80
C VAL A 211 -4.56 7.52 -3.53
N ASP A 212 -3.38 7.48 -2.92
CA ASP A 212 -2.69 8.71 -2.51
C ASP A 212 -2.37 9.58 -3.73
N LEU A 213 -1.64 9.04 -4.70
CA LEU A 213 -1.31 9.73 -5.96
C LEU A 213 -1.57 8.82 -7.17
N VAL A 214 -2.03 9.41 -8.26
CA VAL A 214 -2.26 8.75 -9.54
C VAL A 214 -1.46 9.49 -10.61
N ALA A 215 -0.61 8.75 -11.34
CA ALA A 215 0.24 9.28 -12.39
C ALA A 215 0.09 8.48 -13.69
N HIS A 216 0.48 9.07 -14.82
CA HIS A 216 0.73 8.38 -16.08
C HIS A 216 2.23 8.07 -16.17
N ASP A 217 2.55 6.78 -16.15
CA ASP A 217 3.88 6.27 -16.47
C ASP A 217 4.05 6.34 -17.98
N THR A 218 4.79 7.37 -18.41
CA THR A 218 5.02 7.63 -19.84
C THR A 218 5.98 6.64 -20.49
N VAL A 219 6.76 5.88 -19.71
CA VAL A 219 7.65 4.84 -20.22
C VAL A 219 6.86 3.58 -20.55
N LYS A 220 5.96 3.17 -19.66
CA LYS A 220 5.17 1.94 -19.81
C LYS A 220 3.79 2.17 -20.44
N ASP A 221 3.48 3.42 -20.75
CA ASP A 221 2.17 3.90 -21.20
C ASP A 221 1.00 3.37 -20.35
N ASN A 222 1.13 3.46 -19.02
CA ASN A 222 0.14 2.94 -18.08
C ASN A 222 -0.15 3.90 -16.93
N ILE A 223 -1.21 3.61 -16.18
CA ILE A 223 -1.57 4.37 -14.97
C ILE A 223 -0.80 3.79 -13.79
N ALA A 224 -0.06 4.64 -13.10
CA ALA A 224 0.64 4.33 -11.87
C ALA A 224 -0.19 4.79 -10.66
N LEU A 225 -0.64 3.84 -9.85
CA LEU A 225 -1.24 4.09 -8.53
C LEU A 225 -0.12 4.08 -7.49
N LEU A 226 0.10 5.18 -6.79
CA LEU A 226 1.19 5.34 -5.83
C LEU A 226 0.60 5.41 -4.41
N GLU A 227 1.09 4.57 -3.52
CA GLU A 227 0.79 4.63 -2.07
C GLU A 227 2.03 5.09 -1.32
N LEU A 228 1.91 6.20 -0.58
CA LEU A 228 3.01 6.84 0.12
C LEU A 228 3.12 6.29 1.55
N LYS A 229 4.33 5.87 1.95
CA LYS A 229 4.63 5.44 3.32
C LYS A 229 5.88 6.10 3.85
N THR A 230 5.71 6.95 4.85
CA THR A 230 6.82 7.57 5.55
C THR A 230 7.32 6.67 6.69
N ARG A 231 8.61 6.35 6.70
CA ARG A 231 9.23 5.40 7.64
C ARG A 231 10.58 5.88 8.11
N SER A 232 10.99 5.43 9.29
CA SER A 232 12.33 5.67 9.81
C SER A 232 13.38 4.69 9.28
N SER A 233 12.99 3.67 8.52
CA SER A 233 13.87 2.65 7.94
C SER A 233 13.23 2.08 6.66
N ASP A 234 14.08 1.76 5.70
CA ASP A 234 13.81 1.08 4.43
C ASP A 234 13.62 -0.44 4.60
N ILE A 235 14.22 -1.02 5.65
CA ILE A 235 14.01 -2.41 6.05
C ILE A 235 12.62 -2.55 6.66
N LEU A 236 11.70 -3.08 5.85
CA LEU A 236 10.38 -3.48 6.33
C LEU A 236 10.44 -4.90 6.87
N ASP A 237 10.07 -5.06 8.14
CA ASP A 237 9.79 -6.37 8.69
C ASP A 237 8.67 -7.07 7.87
N ARG A 238 8.68 -8.40 7.86
CA ARG A 238 7.76 -9.22 7.05
C ARG A 238 6.29 -8.84 7.26
N HIS A 239 5.93 -8.42 8.47
CA HIS A 239 4.57 -8.05 8.80
C HIS A 239 4.19 -6.68 8.24
N THR A 240 5.03 -5.67 8.44
CA THR A 240 4.80 -4.33 7.88
C THR A 240 4.72 -4.41 6.35
N LEU A 241 5.64 -5.14 5.72
CA LEU A 241 5.64 -5.32 4.27
C LEU A 241 4.35 -6.00 3.80
N TRP A 242 3.93 -7.09 4.45
CA TRP A 242 2.67 -7.76 4.11
C TRP A 242 1.48 -6.81 4.24
N ARG A 243 1.42 -6.00 5.31
CA ARG A 243 0.33 -5.05 5.53
C ARG A 243 0.27 -3.99 4.43
N TYR A 244 1.41 -3.39 4.08
CA TYR A 244 1.48 -2.36 3.03
C TYR A 244 1.15 -2.93 1.65
N ASN A 245 1.69 -4.10 1.31
CA ASN A 245 1.35 -4.78 0.06
C ASN A 245 -0.13 -5.18 0.00
N THR A 246 -0.70 -5.68 1.11
CA THR A 246 -2.14 -6.02 1.16
C THR A 246 -3.01 -4.78 1.00
N GLN A 247 -2.63 -3.65 1.62
CA GLN A 247 -3.33 -2.38 1.43
C GLN A 247 -3.28 -1.96 -0.04
N LEU A 248 -2.08 -1.88 -0.62
CA LEU A 248 -1.89 -1.47 -2.01
C LEU A 248 -2.62 -2.38 -3.01
N TRP A 249 -2.60 -3.70 -2.77
CA TRP A 249 -3.32 -4.66 -3.62
C TRP A 249 -4.83 -4.49 -3.52
N LEU A 250 -5.39 -4.30 -2.31
CA LEU A 250 -6.82 -4.00 -2.14
C LEU A 250 -7.20 -2.67 -2.78
N THR A 251 -6.35 -1.65 -2.64
CA THR A 251 -6.51 -0.34 -3.29
C THR A 251 -6.57 -0.48 -4.80
N TRP A 252 -5.61 -1.20 -5.41
CA TRP A 252 -5.61 -1.47 -6.85
C TRP A 252 -6.83 -2.28 -7.29
N LEU A 253 -7.20 -3.32 -6.53
CA LEU A 253 -8.36 -4.11 -6.84
C LEU A 253 -9.62 -3.23 -6.82
N MET A 254 -9.83 -2.41 -5.79
CA MET A 254 -10.96 -1.47 -5.72
C MET A 254 -10.90 -0.38 -6.80
N PHE A 255 -9.71 0.05 -7.21
CA PHE A 255 -9.52 0.93 -8.37
C PHE A 255 -10.00 0.23 -9.65
N SER A 256 -9.63 -1.02 -9.88
CA SER A 256 -10.10 -1.80 -11.03
C SER A 256 -11.61 -1.95 -11.06
N LEU A 257 -12.27 -2.01 -9.88
CA LEU A 257 -13.74 -2.03 -9.82
C LEU A 257 -14.37 -0.68 -10.12
N THR A 258 -13.68 0.40 -9.75
CA THR A 258 -14.15 1.78 -9.93
C THR A 258 -13.90 2.28 -11.36
N TYR A 259 -12.81 1.82 -11.98
CA TYR A 259 -12.35 2.19 -13.32
C TYR A 259 -11.97 0.94 -14.14
N PRO A 260 -12.94 0.07 -14.49
CA PRO A 260 -12.65 -1.20 -15.14
C PRO A 260 -11.91 -1.06 -16.48
N SER A 261 -12.20 0.00 -17.24
CA SER A 261 -11.53 0.29 -18.51
C SER A 261 -10.04 0.65 -18.38
N LEU A 262 -9.57 0.91 -17.16
CA LEU A 262 -8.19 1.31 -16.86
C LEU A 262 -7.42 0.20 -16.12
N ALA A 263 -8.09 -0.85 -15.68
CA ALA A 263 -7.53 -1.91 -14.85
C ALA A 263 -6.33 -2.61 -15.52
N GLU A 264 -6.49 -3.02 -16.79
CA GLU A 264 -5.46 -3.73 -17.56
C GLU A 264 -4.23 -2.87 -17.84
N ARG A 265 -4.42 -1.55 -17.89
CA ARG A 265 -3.36 -0.55 -18.10
C ARG A 265 -2.99 0.15 -16.80
N SER A 266 -3.01 -0.55 -15.68
CA SER A 266 -2.63 0.02 -14.39
C SER A 266 -1.62 -0.82 -13.64
N ALA A 267 -0.65 -0.12 -13.05
CA ALA A 267 0.34 -0.64 -12.12
C ALA A 267 0.13 0.05 -10.76
N ALA A 268 0.56 -0.60 -9.68
CA ALA A 268 0.48 -0.05 -8.34
C ALA A 268 1.84 -0.16 -7.66
N TYR A 269 2.27 0.91 -7.01
CA TYR A 269 3.60 1.06 -6.45
C TYR A 269 3.52 1.53 -5.00
N LEU A 270 4.32 0.89 -4.15
CA LEU A 270 4.55 1.31 -2.78
C LEU A 270 5.77 2.23 -2.74
N VAL A 271 5.57 3.49 -2.39
CA VAL A 271 6.62 4.50 -2.29
C VAL A 271 6.98 4.69 -0.81
N ILE A 272 8.14 4.19 -0.42
CA ILE A 272 8.65 4.27 0.96
C ILE A 272 9.63 5.43 1.04
N ILE A 273 9.36 6.36 1.94
CA ILE A 273 10.18 7.55 2.15
C ILE A 273 10.83 7.47 3.50
N ARG A 274 12.12 7.76 3.56
CA ARG A 274 12.86 7.93 4.81
C ARG A 274 13.17 9.41 5.05
N PRO A 275 12.36 10.12 5.85
CA PRO A 275 12.65 11.51 6.21
C PRO A 275 14.03 11.65 6.83
N GLY A 276 14.71 12.74 6.50
CA GLY A 276 16.08 13.01 6.97
C GLY A 276 17.15 12.30 6.15
N THR A 277 16.74 11.59 5.09
CA THR A 277 17.65 11.06 4.07
C THR A 277 17.11 11.37 2.68
N ASN A 278 17.98 11.30 1.68
CA ASN A 278 17.61 11.44 0.27
C ASN A 278 17.16 10.09 -0.35
N GLN A 279 16.73 9.14 0.49
CA GLN A 279 16.39 7.78 0.05
C GLN A 279 14.88 7.61 -0.11
N ILE A 280 14.48 7.25 -1.32
CA ILE A 280 13.13 6.83 -1.68
C ILE A 280 13.22 5.43 -2.28
N THR A 281 12.43 4.51 -1.75
CA THR A 281 12.35 3.14 -2.26
C THR A 281 10.98 2.94 -2.89
N ILE A 282 10.96 2.66 -4.19
CA ILE A 282 9.73 2.33 -4.92
C ILE A 282 9.68 0.83 -5.16
N ARG A 283 8.56 0.21 -4.80
CA ARG A 283 8.34 -1.22 -4.96
C ARG A 283 7.06 -1.48 -5.73
N ASN A 284 7.11 -2.44 -6.66
CA ASN A 284 5.90 -2.94 -7.29
C ASN A 284 4.99 -3.59 -6.23
N CYS A 285 3.69 -3.40 -6.39
CA CYS A 285 2.71 -4.10 -5.59
C CYS A 285 2.84 -5.61 -5.81
N MET A 286 3.04 -6.33 -4.71
CA MET A 286 3.05 -7.78 -4.70
C MET A 286 1.69 -8.29 -4.23
N ARG A 287 1.12 -9.25 -4.97
CA ARG A 287 -0.11 -9.91 -4.53
C ARG A 287 0.10 -10.57 -3.16
N PRO A 288 -0.77 -10.29 -2.16
CA PRO A 288 -0.69 -10.96 -0.87
C PRO A 288 -1.25 -12.38 -0.98
N THR A 289 -0.80 -13.28 -0.09
CA THR A 289 -1.51 -14.55 0.13
C THR A 289 -2.91 -14.27 0.66
N ILE A 290 -3.95 -14.60 -0.10
CA ILE A 290 -5.35 -14.41 0.29
C ILE A 290 -5.76 -15.54 1.25
N THR A 291 -5.82 -15.22 2.54
CA THR A 291 -6.22 -16.16 3.58
C THR A 291 -7.73 -16.08 3.85
N SER A 292 -8.28 -17.09 4.54
CA SER A 292 -9.64 -17.04 5.08
C SER A 292 -9.87 -15.81 5.95
N ALA A 293 -8.87 -15.39 6.73
CA ALA A 293 -8.94 -14.19 7.56
C ALA A 293 -9.13 -12.91 6.73
N ILE A 294 -8.42 -12.76 5.60
CA ILE A 294 -8.63 -11.64 4.68
C ILE A 294 -10.06 -11.69 4.12
N ARG A 295 -10.51 -12.84 3.61
CA ARG A 295 -11.87 -13.01 3.07
C ARG A 295 -12.97 -12.70 4.08
N ASN A 296 -12.79 -13.11 5.33
CA ASN A 296 -13.74 -12.82 6.40
C ASN A 296 -13.82 -11.33 6.75
N LYS A 297 -12.70 -10.61 6.66
CA LYS A 297 -12.65 -9.16 6.92
C LYS A 297 -13.03 -8.31 5.71
N PHE A 298 -12.86 -8.83 4.49
CA PHE A 298 -13.26 -8.23 3.23
C PHE A 298 -14.17 -9.17 2.44
N PRO A 299 -15.45 -9.34 2.87
CA PRO A 299 -16.34 -10.36 2.30
C PRO A 299 -16.63 -10.19 0.80
N TRP A 300 -16.48 -8.98 0.26
CA TRP A 300 -16.64 -8.71 -1.16
C TRP A 300 -15.62 -9.45 -2.04
N LEU A 301 -14.48 -9.87 -1.47
CA LEU A 301 -13.54 -10.76 -2.17
C LEU A 301 -14.16 -12.13 -2.49
N ASN A 302 -15.21 -12.54 -1.77
CA ASN A 302 -15.90 -13.81 -2.06
C ASN A 302 -16.80 -13.75 -3.30
N CYS A 303 -16.97 -12.57 -3.91
CA CYS A 303 -17.58 -12.45 -5.23
C CYS A 303 -16.68 -12.92 -6.36
N PHE A 304 -15.37 -13.05 -6.09
CA PHE A 304 -14.40 -13.51 -7.06
C PHE A 304 -14.03 -14.96 -6.74
N CYS A 305 -14.01 -15.79 -7.77
CA CYS A 305 -13.52 -17.14 -7.61
C CYS A 305 -12.02 -17.13 -7.24
N PRO A 306 -11.52 -18.15 -6.52
CA PRO A 306 -10.11 -18.21 -6.13
C PRO A 306 -9.14 -18.10 -7.31
N GLN A 307 -9.49 -18.65 -8.47
CA GLN A 307 -8.69 -18.56 -9.69
C GLN A 307 -8.55 -17.10 -10.12
N VAL A 308 -9.65 -16.39 -10.34
CA VAL A 308 -9.64 -14.96 -10.71
C VAL A 308 -8.89 -14.14 -9.67
N LEU A 309 -9.08 -14.37 -8.37
CA LEU A 309 -8.30 -13.65 -7.35
C LEU A 309 -6.80 -13.95 -7.39
N ASN A 310 -6.40 -15.14 -7.85
CA ASN A 310 -4.99 -15.46 -8.05
C ASN A 310 -4.40 -14.73 -9.27
N CYS A 311 -5.25 -14.43 -10.25
CA CYS A 311 -4.95 -13.75 -11.49
C CYS A 311 -4.89 -12.22 -11.34
N LEU A 312 -5.59 -11.66 -10.35
CA LEU A 312 -5.69 -10.21 -10.15
C LEU A 312 -4.43 -9.64 -9.49
N ALA A 313 -3.57 -9.05 -10.33
CA ALA A 313 -2.40 -8.27 -9.91
C ALA A 313 -2.23 -7.01 -10.79
N PRO A 314 -1.76 -5.88 -10.21
CA PRO A 314 -1.34 -4.70 -10.95
C PRO A 314 -0.18 -5.07 -11.89
N MET A 315 -0.38 -4.85 -13.19
CA MET A 315 0.29 -5.53 -14.30
C MET A 315 -0.05 -7.04 -14.39
N CYS A 316 -0.96 -7.36 -15.30
CA CYS A 316 -1.12 -8.71 -15.83
C CYS A 316 0.19 -9.17 -16.47
N ILE A 317 1.03 -9.89 -15.71
CA ILE A 317 2.01 -10.79 -16.33
C ILE A 317 1.16 -11.85 -17.02
N ASN A 318 1.15 -11.82 -18.36
CA ASN A 318 0.51 -12.75 -19.28
C ASN A 318 0.06 -14.05 -18.62
N MET A 319 -1.23 -14.12 -18.26
CA MET A 319 -1.84 -15.41 -18.02
C MET A 319 -2.20 -16.00 -19.37
N ARG A 320 -1.36 -16.93 -19.84
CA ARG A 320 -1.90 -17.99 -20.69
C ARG A 320 -2.95 -18.72 -19.85
N VAL A 321 -4.20 -18.38 -20.11
CA VAL A 321 -5.32 -19.24 -19.75
C VAL A 321 -5.13 -20.48 -20.62
N GLU A 322 -4.59 -21.56 -20.04
CA GLU A 322 -4.72 -22.87 -20.67
C GLU A 322 -6.22 -23.16 -20.76
N THR A 323 -6.79 -22.89 -21.92
CA THR A 323 -8.00 -23.57 -22.35
C THR A 323 -7.66 -25.04 -22.31
N ARG A 324 -8.23 -25.75 -21.33
CA ARG A 324 -8.15 -27.20 -21.27
C ARG A 324 -8.87 -27.74 -22.51
N SER A 325 -8.15 -27.84 -23.62
CA SER A 325 -8.58 -28.57 -24.80
C SER A 325 -8.69 -30.03 -24.38
N THR A 326 -9.92 -30.51 -24.32
CA THR A 326 -10.20 -31.94 -24.35
C THR A 326 -9.77 -32.46 -25.72
N SER A 327 -8.54 -32.95 -25.84
CA SER A 327 -8.16 -33.90 -26.90
C SER A 327 -6.86 -34.60 -26.52
N ALA A 328 -6.86 -35.90 -26.78
CA ALA A 328 -5.77 -36.83 -26.55
C ALA A 328 -4.55 -36.59 -27.47
N ALA A 329 -3.47 -37.27 -27.10
CA ALA A 329 -2.44 -37.87 -27.95
C ALA A 329 -1.05 -37.19 -28.01
N ALA A 330 -0.07 -38.10 -27.98
CA ALA A 330 1.30 -38.02 -28.47
C ALA A 330 2.38 -37.38 -27.57
N SER A 331 2.87 -38.22 -26.68
CA SER A 331 4.27 -38.30 -26.25
C SER A 331 5.25 -38.52 -27.43
N SER A 332 6.38 -37.81 -27.45
CA SER A 332 7.72 -38.43 -27.61
C SER A 332 8.89 -37.43 -27.54
N SER A 333 9.95 -37.87 -26.82
CA SER A 333 11.41 -37.63 -26.95
C SER A 333 11.95 -36.21 -27.16
N SER A 334 12.67 -35.55 -26.23
CA SER A 334 14.00 -35.81 -25.61
C SER A 334 15.21 -35.31 -26.42
N SER A 335 15.86 -34.21 -25.97
CA SER A 335 17.32 -34.08 -25.69
C SER A 335 17.75 -32.62 -25.53
N SER A 336 18.46 -32.29 -24.44
CA SER A 336 19.81 -31.68 -24.42
C SER A 336 20.08 -30.65 -23.30
N SER A 337 21.21 -30.88 -22.63
CA SER A 337 22.24 -29.92 -22.22
C SER A 337 22.01 -28.91 -21.08
N PHE A 338 23.01 -28.94 -20.21
CA PHE A 338 23.26 -28.21 -18.98
C PHE A 338 23.70 -26.76 -19.27
N ALA A 339 22.76 -25.84 -19.56
CA ALA A 339 22.97 -24.39 -19.48
C ALA A 339 21.67 -23.60 -19.67
N SER A 340 20.89 -23.38 -18.61
CA SER A 340 20.00 -22.22 -18.52
C SER A 340 19.58 -21.95 -17.07
N TRP A 341 20.00 -20.81 -16.55
CA TRP A 341 19.57 -20.30 -15.26
C TRP A 341 18.06 -20.06 -15.27
N LEU A 342 17.38 -20.57 -14.22
CA LEU A 342 15.97 -20.31 -13.85
C LEU A 342 14.93 -20.72 -14.92
N ASP A 343 14.70 -22.03 -15.03
CA ASP A 343 13.56 -22.59 -15.77
C ASP A 343 12.23 -22.41 -14.97
N PRO A 344 11.20 -21.74 -15.52
CA PRO A 344 9.88 -21.56 -14.90
C PRO A 344 9.18 -22.88 -14.50
N ASP A 345 9.49 -23.99 -15.16
CA ASP A 345 8.87 -25.29 -14.88
C ASP A 345 9.35 -25.91 -13.55
N ASP A 346 10.52 -25.50 -13.05
CA ASP A 346 11.07 -25.95 -11.76
C ASP A 346 10.34 -25.30 -10.55
N LEU A 347 9.79 -24.09 -10.73
CA LEU A 347 8.94 -23.43 -9.71
C LEU A 347 7.55 -24.07 -9.59
N CYS A 348 7.03 -24.64 -10.68
CA CYS A 348 5.79 -25.39 -10.68
C CYS A 348 5.97 -26.75 -9.99
N SER A 349 7.07 -27.44 -10.29
CA SER A 349 7.45 -28.72 -9.70
C SER A 349 7.67 -28.64 -8.18
N ARG A 350 8.31 -27.57 -7.67
CA ARG A 350 8.50 -27.36 -6.21
C ARG A 350 7.21 -27.04 -5.48
N ASN A 351 6.26 -26.34 -6.10
CA ASN A 351 4.93 -26.10 -5.50
C ASN A 351 4.06 -27.35 -5.52
N ILE A 352 4.18 -28.19 -6.55
CA ILE A 352 3.48 -29.49 -6.62
C ILE A 352 4.04 -30.45 -5.57
N LEU A 353 5.37 -30.55 -5.43
CA LEU A 353 6.03 -31.36 -4.41
C LEU A 353 5.71 -30.88 -2.98
N PHE A 354 5.72 -29.56 -2.73
CA PHE A 354 5.35 -29.00 -1.43
C PHE A 354 3.88 -29.25 -1.07
N ASN A 355 2.97 -29.22 -2.05
CA ASN A 355 1.56 -29.52 -1.83
C ASN A 355 1.28 -31.01 -1.69
N LEU A 356 2.01 -31.88 -2.39
CA LEU A 356 2.00 -33.34 -2.22
C LEU A 356 2.52 -33.75 -0.85
N GLU A 357 3.63 -33.17 -0.38
CA GLU A 357 4.17 -33.45 0.95
C GLU A 357 3.21 -32.97 2.06
N LYS A 358 2.56 -31.83 1.86
CA LYS A 358 1.54 -31.30 2.78
C LYS A 358 0.25 -32.13 2.78
N ALA A 359 -0.11 -32.74 1.65
CA ALA A 359 -1.23 -33.68 1.55
C ALA A 359 -0.91 -35.02 2.23
N ASN A 360 0.30 -35.54 2.04
CA ASN A 360 0.76 -36.79 2.66
C ASN A 360 0.92 -36.66 4.19
N ARG A 361 1.40 -35.51 4.69
CA ARG A 361 1.40 -35.21 6.14
C ARG A 361 0.01 -35.09 6.75
N ARG A 362 -1.01 -34.71 5.97
CA ARG A 362 -2.41 -34.66 6.43
C ARG A 362 -3.07 -36.04 6.44
N LYS A 363 -2.69 -36.94 5.53
CA LYS A 363 -3.14 -38.34 5.55
C LYS A 363 -2.52 -39.12 6.72
N ARG A 364 -1.25 -38.89 7.04
CA ARG A 364 -0.54 -39.50 8.19
C ARG A 364 -0.99 -39.00 9.58
N LYS A 365 -1.87 -37.99 9.66
CA LYS A 365 -2.46 -37.48 10.91
C LYS A 365 -3.93 -37.91 11.12
N LYS A 366 -4.46 -38.73 10.21
CA LYS A 366 -5.83 -39.27 10.26
C LYS A 366 -5.86 -40.80 10.37
N LEU A 367 -4.70 -41.42 10.41
CA LEU A 367 -4.43 -42.70 11.06
C LEU A 367 -3.85 -42.37 12.42
#